data_AF-A0A2D5PJU8-F1
#
_entry.id   AF-A0A2D5PJU8-F1
#
_cell.length_a   1.000
_cell.length_b   1.000
_cell.length_c   1.000
_cell.angle_alpha   90.00
_cell.angle_beta   90.00
_cell.angle_gamma   90.00
#
_symmetry.space_group_name_H-M   'P 1'
#
loop_
_entity.id
_entity.type
_entity.pdbx_description
1 polymer ?
#
loop_
_entity_poly.entity_id
_entity_poly.type
_entity_poly.pdbx_seq_one_letter_code
_entity_poly.pdbx_strand_id
1 'polypeptide(L)'
;MKIIIVTILLTYSGFSFSFEPEVVQGSWAVYHENLTSGDYYYFLQINKDWSGELTRSLGHAPITRSFQKKNVIFRDGYIEIQASESEKMVLSAWVLPSGSGRLTGQLFMYKENGDLFNMLYYPLSLVNQDSELLEYDEISKLYNKHH
;
A
#
# COMPACT_ATOMS: atom_id res chain seq x y z
N MET A 1 -32.92 29.73 26.93
CA MET A 1 -32.52 28.31 26.75
C MET A 1 -32.50 27.82 25.30
N LYS A 2 -32.64 28.66 24.26
CA LYS A 2 -32.58 28.21 22.84
C LYS A 2 -31.25 28.49 22.12
N ILE A 3 -30.32 29.21 22.76
CA ILE A 3 -29.06 29.66 22.13
C ILE A 3 -27.94 28.61 22.30
N ILE A 4 -28.02 27.73 23.31
CA ILE A 4 -26.95 26.77 23.62
C ILE A 4 -26.88 25.61 22.61
N ILE A 5 -28.00 25.27 21.97
CA ILE A 5 -28.08 24.12 21.05
C ILE A 5 -27.39 24.42 19.70
N VAL A 6 -27.38 25.68 19.25
CA VAL A 6 -26.75 26.08 17.98
C VAL A 6 -25.22 26.05 18.09
N THR A 7 -24.66 26.39 19.25
CA THR A 7 -23.20 26.38 19.47
C THR A 7 -22.64 24.96 19.48
N ILE A 8 -23.38 23.98 20.02
CA ILE A 8 -22.95 22.58 20.06
C ILE A 8 -22.99 21.96 18.65
N LEU A 9 -23.98 22.29 17.81
CA LEU A 9 -24.03 21.76 16.44
C LEU A 9 -22.91 22.30 15.53
N LEU A 10 -22.41 23.51 15.78
CA LEU A 10 -21.32 24.13 15.00
C LEU A 10 -19.91 23.66 15.41
N THR A 11 -19.73 23.10 16.61
CA THR A 11 -18.42 22.54 17.03
C THR A 11 -18.24 21.07 16.67
N TYR A 12 -19.30 20.40 16.21
CA TYR A 12 -19.26 19.03 15.68
C TYR A 12 -19.12 18.97 14.15
N SER A 13 -18.89 20.10 13.49
CA SER A 13 -18.61 20.13 12.05
C SER A 13 -17.20 19.60 11.78
N GLY A 14 -17.13 18.30 11.52
CA GLY A 14 -16.05 17.68 10.79
C GLY A 14 -14.77 17.46 11.60
N PHE A 15 -14.70 16.34 12.30
CA PHE A 15 -13.45 15.58 12.24
C PHE A 15 -13.26 15.16 10.78
N SER A 16 -12.75 16.08 9.95
CA SER A 16 -12.24 15.74 8.64
C SER A 16 -11.03 14.87 8.88
N PHE A 17 -11.20 13.55 8.81
CA PHE A 17 -10.10 12.63 8.63
C PHE A 17 -9.51 12.92 7.25
N SER A 18 -8.64 13.93 7.19
CA SER A 18 -7.84 14.21 6.02
C SER A 18 -6.91 13.02 5.86
N PHE A 19 -6.94 12.38 4.70
CA PHE A 19 -5.93 11.41 4.34
C PHE A 19 -4.57 12.10 4.39
N GLU A 20 -3.65 11.52 5.17
CA GLU A 20 -2.26 11.95 5.24
C GLU A 20 -1.47 11.05 4.29
N PRO A 21 -1.04 11.54 3.10
CA PRO A 21 -0.40 10.69 2.12
C PRO A 21 0.84 10.00 2.67
N GLU A 22 1.56 10.64 3.59
CA GLU A 22 2.76 10.10 4.22
C GLU A 22 2.53 8.78 4.93
N VAL A 23 1.30 8.47 5.34
CA VAL A 23 0.93 7.19 5.96
C VAL A 23 1.16 6.00 5.02
N VAL A 24 1.23 6.19 3.70
CA VAL A 24 1.57 5.11 2.77
C VAL A 24 3.08 4.84 2.71
N GLN A 25 3.93 5.72 3.24
CA GLN A 25 5.38 5.50 3.28
C GLN A 25 5.72 4.35 4.24
N GLY A 26 6.66 3.49 3.85
CA GLY A 26 7.08 2.32 4.63
C GLY A 26 7.18 1.05 3.79
N SER A 27 7.42 -0.07 4.49
CA SER A 27 7.40 -1.42 3.94
C SER A 27 6.04 -2.06 4.18
N TRP A 28 5.45 -2.62 3.14
CA TRP A 28 4.14 -3.24 3.16
C TRP A 28 4.22 -4.61 2.52
N ALA A 29 3.64 -5.64 3.14
CA ALA A 29 3.69 -6.98 2.58
C ALA A 29 2.42 -7.80 2.86
N VAL A 30 2.22 -8.80 2.03
CA VAL A 30 1.33 -9.91 2.29
C VAL A 30 1.99 -11.17 1.75
N TYR A 31 1.88 -12.24 2.52
CA TYR A 31 2.32 -13.57 2.14
C TYR A 31 1.11 -14.50 2.26
N HIS A 32 0.88 -15.32 1.25
CA HIS A 32 -0.20 -16.29 1.25
C HIS A 32 0.35 -17.65 0.80
N GLU A 33 0.43 -18.59 1.73
CA GLU A 33 0.71 -19.98 1.40
C GLU A 33 -0.51 -20.57 0.70
N ASN A 34 -0.33 -21.13 -0.48
CA ASN A 34 -1.34 -21.99 -1.07
C ASN A 34 -0.78 -23.42 -1.11
N LEU A 35 -1.51 -24.38 -0.53
CA LEU A 35 -1.11 -25.78 -0.31
C LEU A 35 -0.67 -26.54 -1.58
N THR A 36 -0.84 -25.96 -2.78
CA THR A 36 -0.65 -26.63 -4.07
C THR A 36 0.13 -25.84 -5.13
N SER A 37 0.51 -24.58 -4.89
CA SER A 37 1.30 -23.83 -5.87
C SER A 37 1.97 -22.62 -5.23
N GLY A 38 3.32 -22.61 -5.23
CA GLY A 38 4.24 -21.47 -5.14
C GLY A 38 4.05 -20.40 -4.07
N ASP A 39 5.11 -19.65 -3.79
CA ASP A 39 5.07 -18.55 -2.83
C ASP A 39 4.30 -17.38 -3.46
N TYR A 40 3.08 -17.10 -2.98
CA TYR A 40 2.29 -15.93 -3.39
C TYR A 40 2.55 -14.81 -2.41
N TYR A 41 3.23 -13.76 -2.86
CA TYR A 41 3.51 -12.62 -2.01
C TYR A 41 3.61 -11.31 -2.78
N TYR A 42 3.40 -10.23 -2.05
CA TYR A 42 3.65 -8.88 -2.49
C TYR A 42 4.47 -8.18 -1.42
N PHE A 43 5.43 -7.41 -1.85
CA PHE A 43 6.23 -6.53 -1.01
C PHE A 43 6.32 -5.17 -1.71
N LEU A 44 5.96 -4.11 -1.01
CA LEU A 44 5.99 -2.74 -1.48
C LEU A 44 6.78 -1.90 -0.50
N GLN A 45 7.87 -1.31 -0.98
CA GLN A 45 8.61 -0.27 -0.28
C GLN A 45 8.27 1.10 -0.88
N ILE A 46 7.84 2.05 -0.04
CA ILE A 46 7.72 3.47 -0.40
C ILE A 46 8.62 4.29 0.54
N ASN A 47 9.68 4.87 -0.02
CA ASN A 47 10.66 5.67 0.71
C ASN A 47 10.13 7.07 1.03
N LYS A 48 10.80 7.77 1.96
CA LYS A 48 10.47 9.16 2.35
C LYS A 48 10.56 10.16 1.19
N ASP A 49 11.40 9.88 0.19
CA ASP A 49 11.54 10.70 -1.01
C ASP A 49 10.52 10.36 -2.10
N TRP A 50 9.57 9.45 -1.82
CA TRP A 50 8.55 8.92 -2.73
C TRP A 50 9.08 8.06 -3.89
N SER A 51 10.34 7.62 -3.81
CA SER A 51 10.83 6.50 -4.62
C SER A 51 10.46 5.17 -3.96
N GLY A 52 10.58 4.06 -4.67
CA GLY A 52 10.31 2.76 -4.08
C GLY A 52 10.34 1.60 -5.06
N GLU A 53 9.97 0.44 -4.56
CA GLU A 53 9.91 -0.80 -5.32
C GLU A 53 8.69 -1.62 -4.93
N LEU A 54 8.03 -2.18 -5.95
CA LEU A 54 7.04 -3.25 -5.80
C LEU A 54 7.67 -4.55 -6.29
N THR A 55 7.73 -5.56 -5.43
CA THR A 55 8.07 -6.94 -5.79
C THR A 55 6.85 -7.82 -5.58
N ARG A 56 6.54 -8.66 -6.56
CA ARG A 56 5.41 -9.60 -6.48
C ARG A 56 5.78 -10.98 -7.04
N SER A 57 5.26 -12.01 -6.40
CA SER A 57 5.26 -13.39 -6.90
C SER A 57 3.82 -13.91 -6.90
N LEU A 58 3.39 -14.50 -8.03
CA LEU A 58 2.08 -15.12 -8.18
C LEU A 58 2.24 -16.63 -8.44
N GLY A 59 3.07 -17.29 -7.63
CA GLY A 59 3.46 -18.69 -7.85
C GLY A 59 4.47 -18.92 -8.99
N HIS A 60 5.16 -17.87 -9.41
CA HIS A 60 6.19 -17.88 -10.46
C HIS A 60 7.40 -17.04 -10.05
N ALA A 61 8.40 -16.92 -10.91
CA ALA A 61 9.54 -16.04 -10.65
C ALA A 61 9.08 -14.61 -10.29
N PRO A 62 9.62 -14.01 -9.22
CA PRO A 62 9.17 -12.70 -8.76
C PRO A 62 9.50 -11.61 -9.77
N ILE A 63 8.60 -10.63 -9.87
CA ILE A 63 8.76 -9.45 -10.71
C ILE A 63 8.93 -8.24 -9.81
N THR A 64 10.00 -7.47 -10.04
CA THR A 64 10.26 -6.20 -9.35
C THR A 64 10.05 -5.02 -10.30
N ARG A 65 9.43 -3.95 -9.79
CA ARG A 65 9.19 -2.67 -10.45
C ARG A 65 9.64 -1.54 -9.54
N SER A 66 10.65 -0.80 -9.96
CA SER A 66 11.09 0.41 -9.26
C SER A 66 10.36 1.63 -9.80
N PHE A 67 10.05 2.59 -8.94
CA PHE A 67 9.42 3.86 -9.31
C PHE A 67 10.11 5.04 -8.61
N GLN A 68 9.97 6.23 -9.19
CA GLN A 68 10.50 7.49 -8.64
C GLN A 68 9.37 8.41 -8.23
N LYS A 69 9.68 9.46 -7.46
CA LYS A 69 8.70 10.49 -7.05
C LYS A 69 7.87 11.05 -8.21
N LYS A 70 8.50 11.24 -9.39
CA LYS A 70 7.82 11.76 -10.60
C LYS A 70 6.70 10.85 -11.11
N ASN A 71 6.70 9.58 -10.71
CA ASN A 71 5.70 8.58 -11.06
C ASN A 71 4.55 8.52 -10.04
N VAL A 72 4.62 9.30 -8.96
CA VAL A 72 3.63 9.34 -7.88
C VAL A 72 2.72 10.55 -8.06
N ILE A 73 1.41 10.30 -8.09
CA ILE A 73 0.37 11.32 -8.18
C ILE A 73 -0.41 11.31 -6.87
N PHE A 74 -0.48 12.47 -6.22
CA PHE A 74 -1.23 12.65 -4.99
C PHE A 74 -2.67 13.03 -5.31
N ARG A 75 -3.62 12.35 -4.66
CA ARG A 75 -5.05 12.59 -4.77
C ARG A 75 -5.62 12.77 -3.37
N ASP A 76 -6.83 13.33 -3.29
CA ASP A 76 -7.55 13.41 -2.03
C ASP A 76 -8.02 11.99 -1.65
N GLY A 77 -7.47 11.44 -0.55
CA GLY A 77 -7.80 10.10 -0.06
C GLY A 77 -6.88 8.95 -0.49
N TYR A 78 -6.01 9.14 -1.48
CA TYR A 78 -5.17 8.07 -2.04
C TYR A 78 -3.98 8.59 -2.85
N ILE A 79 -3.06 7.69 -3.22
CA ILE A 79 -2.00 7.96 -4.20
C ILE A 79 -2.12 7.04 -5.42
N GLU A 80 -1.65 7.51 -6.57
CA GLU A 80 -1.44 6.70 -7.76
C GLU A 80 0.06 6.58 -8.03
N ILE A 81 0.54 5.38 -8.34
CA ILE A 81 1.94 5.14 -8.70
C ILE A 81 1.99 4.46 -10.06
N GLN A 82 2.60 5.12 -11.05
CA GLN A 82 2.85 4.53 -12.36
C GLN A 82 4.11 3.65 -12.29
N ALA A 83 3.94 2.34 -12.16
CA ALA A 83 5.04 1.37 -11.98
C ALA A 83 5.73 0.99 -13.31
N SER A 84 5.01 1.06 -14.42
CA SER A 84 5.51 0.89 -15.80
C SER A 84 4.53 1.55 -16.77
N GLU A 85 4.75 1.50 -18.08
CA GLU A 85 3.80 2.04 -19.07
C GLU A 85 2.42 1.34 -19.01
N SER A 86 2.38 0.09 -18.56
CA SER A 86 1.18 -0.73 -18.48
C SER A 86 0.72 -1.04 -17.06
N GLU A 87 1.47 -0.66 -16.01
CA GLU A 87 1.12 -0.98 -14.62
C GLU A 87 0.94 0.29 -13.77
N LYS A 88 -0.21 0.38 -13.08
CA LYS A 88 -0.53 1.47 -12.16
C LYS A 88 -1.05 0.93 -10.82
N MET A 89 -0.50 1.42 -9.71
CA MET A 89 -1.04 1.18 -8.37
C MET A 89 -1.92 2.36 -7.95
N VAL A 90 -3.03 2.07 -7.29
CA VAL A 90 -3.89 3.05 -6.62
C VAL A 90 -4.02 2.63 -5.17
N LEU A 91 -3.42 3.38 -4.26
CA LEU A 91 -3.16 2.94 -2.89
C LEU A 91 -3.71 3.94 -1.86
N SER A 92 -4.28 3.41 -0.79
CA SER A 92 -4.65 4.15 0.41
C SER A 92 -4.21 3.34 1.63
N ALA A 93 -3.72 4.01 2.66
CA ALA A 93 -3.23 3.35 3.86
C ALA A 93 -3.73 4.05 5.12
N TRP A 94 -3.77 3.29 6.20
CA TRP A 94 -3.96 3.80 7.55
C TRP A 94 -3.03 3.06 8.51
N VAL A 95 -2.60 3.76 9.55
CA VAL A 95 -1.79 3.22 10.65
C VAL A 95 -2.48 3.53 11.96
N LEU A 96 -2.66 2.51 12.80
CA LEU A 96 -3.21 2.64 14.13
C LEU A 96 -2.15 3.17 15.10
N PRO A 97 -2.55 3.84 16.20
CA PRO A 97 -1.62 4.27 17.24
C PRO A 97 -0.79 3.13 17.85
N SER A 98 -1.25 1.88 17.74
CA SER A 98 -0.51 0.68 18.14
C SER A 98 0.69 0.34 17.24
N GLY A 99 0.86 1.05 16.12
CA GLY A 99 1.90 0.79 15.13
C GLY A 99 1.52 -0.23 14.06
N SER A 100 0.33 -0.84 14.15
CA SER A 100 -0.21 -1.72 13.11
C SER A 100 -0.82 -0.90 11.98
N GLY A 101 -0.52 -1.24 10.73
CA GLY A 101 -1.08 -0.54 9.57
C GLY A 101 -1.60 -1.50 8.51
N ARG A 102 -2.53 -1.01 7.68
CA ARG A 102 -2.93 -1.67 6.45
C ARG A 102 -2.86 -0.69 5.29
N LEU A 103 -2.33 -1.19 4.18
CA LEU A 103 -2.36 -0.54 2.89
C LEU A 103 -3.26 -1.36 1.98
N THR A 104 -4.30 -0.71 1.47
CA THR A 104 -5.25 -1.30 0.54
C THR A 104 -5.18 -0.55 -0.78
N GLY A 105 -5.66 -1.19 -1.84
CA GLY A 105 -5.61 -0.58 -3.14
C GLY A 105 -5.92 -1.54 -4.26
N GLN A 106 -5.64 -1.08 -5.47
CA GLN A 106 -5.71 -1.87 -6.68
C GLN A 106 -4.40 -1.71 -7.44
N LEU A 107 -3.84 -2.82 -7.90
CA LEU A 107 -2.72 -2.82 -8.84
C LEU A 107 -3.30 -3.19 -10.20
N PHE A 108 -3.37 -2.23 -11.11
CA PHE A 108 -3.89 -2.44 -12.44
C PHE A 108 -2.76 -2.77 -13.42
N MET A 109 -2.98 -3.78 -14.25
CA MET A 109 -2.22 -3.98 -15.49
C MET A 109 -3.15 -3.77 -16.68
N TYR A 110 -2.74 -2.86 -17.57
CA TYR A 110 -3.33 -2.67 -18.89
C TYR A 110 -2.66 -3.61 -19.88
N LYS A 111 -3.43 -4.54 -20.45
CA LYS A 111 -2.97 -5.40 -21.54
C LYS A 111 -3.02 -4.65 -22.87
N GLU A 112 -2.25 -5.12 -23.86
CA GLU A 112 -2.22 -4.53 -25.20
C GLU A 112 -3.58 -4.51 -25.89
N ASN A 113 -4.47 -5.47 -25.56
CA ASN A 113 -5.83 -5.52 -26.08
C ASN A 113 -6.81 -4.55 -25.39
N GLY A 114 -6.33 -3.76 -24.42
CA GLY A 114 -7.13 -2.81 -23.64
C GLY A 114 -7.75 -3.39 -22.36
N ASP A 115 -7.59 -4.68 -22.09
CA ASP A 115 -8.11 -5.30 -20.87
C ASP A 115 -7.39 -4.76 -19.63
N LEU A 116 -8.16 -4.58 -18.55
CA LEU A 116 -7.67 -4.17 -17.24
C LEU A 116 -7.72 -5.36 -16.28
N PHE A 117 -6.57 -5.71 -15.71
CA PHE A 117 -6.47 -6.79 -14.74
C PHE A 117 -6.08 -6.25 -13.37
N ASN A 118 -6.90 -6.52 -12.34
CA ASN A 118 -6.52 -6.22 -10.96
C ASN A 118 -5.61 -7.33 -10.44
N MET A 119 -4.41 -6.92 -10.04
CA MET A 119 -3.34 -7.77 -9.55
C MET A 119 -3.08 -7.58 -8.06
N LEU A 120 -3.81 -6.76 -7.31
CA LEU A 120 -3.68 -6.71 -5.84
C LEU A 120 -4.93 -7.34 -5.24
N TYR A 121 -4.81 -8.61 -4.83
CA TYR A 121 -5.93 -9.40 -4.33
C TYR A 121 -6.15 -9.25 -2.82
N TYR A 122 -5.10 -8.90 -2.09
CA TYR A 122 -5.11 -8.81 -0.63
C TYR A 122 -4.57 -7.46 -0.16
N PRO A 123 -5.12 -6.89 0.92
CA PRO A 123 -4.50 -5.74 1.56
C PRO A 123 -3.11 -6.13 2.10
N LEU A 124 -2.19 -5.20 2.04
CA LEU A 124 -0.83 -5.34 2.55
C LEU A 124 -0.79 -4.88 4.02
N SER A 125 -0.09 -5.62 4.86
CA SER A 125 0.18 -5.25 6.25
C SER A 125 1.48 -4.44 6.32
N LEU A 126 1.51 -3.44 7.20
CA LEU A 126 2.76 -2.73 7.51
C LEU A 126 3.78 -3.71 8.09
N VAL A 127 4.98 -3.72 7.53
CA VAL A 127 6.11 -4.53 8.00
C VAL A 127 7.04 -3.67 8.83
N ASN A 128 7.32 -4.12 10.04
CA ASN A 128 8.30 -3.55 10.96
C ASN A 128 9.15 -4.69 11.54
N GLN A 129 10.13 -4.36 12.38
CA GLN A 129 11.07 -5.33 12.97
C GLN A 129 10.39 -6.45 13.79
N ASP A 130 9.17 -6.22 14.27
CA ASP A 130 8.40 -7.15 15.11
C ASP A 130 7.32 -7.89 14.30
N SER A 131 7.30 -7.75 12.97
CA SER A 131 6.25 -8.32 12.12
C SER A 131 6.43 -9.83 11.94
N GLU A 132 5.37 -10.59 12.17
CA GLU A 132 5.31 -12.05 11.87
C GLU A 132 5.63 -12.35 10.40
N LEU A 133 5.40 -11.39 9.49
CA LEU A 133 5.74 -11.55 8.06
C LEU A 133 7.25 -11.68 7.80
N LEU A 134 8.10 -11.31 8.77
CA LEU A 134 9.56 -11.49 8.67
C LEU A 134 10.00 -12.94 8.94
N GLU A 135 9.08 -13.83 9.37
CA GLU A 135 9.34 -15.28 9.42
C GLU A 135 9.45 -15.89 8.01
N TYR A 136 8.90 -15.23 6.99
CA TYR A 136 9.00 -15.64 5.59
C TYR A 136 10.27 -15.10 4.94
N ASP A 137 11.09 -16.01 4.43
CA ASP A 137 12.42 -15.76 3.86
C ASP A 137 12.41 -14.68 2.76
N GLU A 138 11.41 -14.70 1.88
CA GLU A 138 11.22 -13.79 0.76
C GLU A 138 10.97 -12.36 1.24
N ILE A 139 10.07 -12.21 2.21
CA ILE A 139 9.72 -10.91 2.79
C ILE A 139 10.87 -10.37 3.65
N SER A 140 11.50 -11.23 4.45
CA SER A 140 12.64 -10.87 5.29
C SER A 140 13.82 -10.34 4.48
N LYS A 141 14.18 -11.03 3.39
CA LYS A 141 15.26 -10.58 2.47
C LYS A 141 14.95 -9.23 1.85
N LEU A 142 13.70 -9.00 1.42
CA LEU A 142 13.28 -7.73 0.82
C LEU A 142 13.25 -6.60 1.86
N TYR A 143 12.76 -6.86 3.07
CA TYR A 143 12.76 -5.88 4.15
C TYR A 143 14.17 -5.40 4.49
N ASN A 144 15.10 -6.35 4.70
CA ASN A 144 16.50 -6.07 5.02
C ASN A 144 17.28 -5.38 3.88
N LYS A 145 16.80 -5.44 2.63
CA LYS A 145 17.39 -4.67 1.52
C LYS A 145 17.19 -3.16 1.70
N HIS A 146 16.13 -2.76 2.39
CA HIS A 146 15.70 -1.35 2.48
C HIS A 146 15.95 -0.71 3.86
N HIS A 147 16.47 -1.46 4.83
CA HIS A 147 16.67 -1.04 6.23
C HIS A 147 18.07 -1.43 6.70
#